data_AF-A0A4C1VRV2-F1
#
_entry.id   AF-A0A4C1VRV2-F1
#
_cell.length_a   1.000
_cell.length_b   1.000
_cell.length_c   1.000
_cell.angle_alpha   90.00
_cell.angle_beta   90.00
_cell.angle_gamma   90.00
#
_symmetry.space_group_name_H-M   'P 1'
#
loop_
_entity.id
_entity.type
_entity.pdbx_description
1 polymer ?
#
loop_
_entity_poly.entity_id
_entity_poly.type
_entity_poly.pdbx_seq_one_letter_code
_entity_poly.pdbx_strand_id
1 'polypeptide(L)'
;MSIRSAMTYASPVFAHAAPKAFNRLQIIENKFRRDAKNAHWCFRNSVLHRDLEFPTIAKFMKDTPKRFFDITESHPNALLCSAAS
;
A
#
# COMPACT_ATOMS: atom_id res chain seq x y z
N MET A 1 -8.13 8.33 -13.21
CA MET A 1 -7.27 8.42 -12.01
C MET A 1 -6.92 7.00 -11.57
N SER A 2 -5.67 6.56 -11.69
CA SER A 2 -5.27 5.19 -11.36
C SER A 2 -5.24 4.99 -9.84
N ILE A 3 -5.57 3.79 -9.35
CA ILE A 3 -5.55 3.43 -7.91
C ILE A 3 -4.20 3.78 -7.26
N ARG A 4 -3.09 3.58 -7.99
CA ARG A 4 -1.74 3.94 -7.53
C ARG A 4 -1.59 5.44 -7.23
N SER A 5 -2.05 6.32 -8.11
CA SER A 5 -1.94 7.77 -7.94
C SER A 5 -2.76 8.27 -6.73
N ALA A 6 -3.96 7.72 -6.53
CA ALA A 6 -4.80 8.04 -5.38
C ALA A 6 -4.13 7.65 -4.06
N MET A 7 -3.50 6.46 -4.02
CA MET A 7 -2.80 6.01 -2.82
C MET A 7 -1.51 6.78 -2.53
N THR A 8 -0.76 7.19 -3.55
CA THR A 8 0.46 7.99 -3.37
C THR A 8 0.13 9.36 -2.77
N TYR A 9 -0.90 10.04 -3.27
CA TYR A 9 -1.31 11.34 -2.73
C TYR A 9 -1.84 11.24 -1.28
N ALA A 10 -2.59 10.19 -0.97
CA ALA A 10 -3.10 9.93 0.36
C ALA A 10 -2.07 9.27 1.31
N SER A 11 -0.84 8.99 0.84
CA SER A 11 0.19 8.28 1.60
C SER A 11 0.53 8.90 2.96
N PRO A 12 0.66 10.25 3.11
CA PRO A 12 0.88 10.87 4.42
C PRO A 12 -0.29 10.66 5.39
N VAL A 13 -1.52 10.69 4.88
CA VAL A 13 -2.74 10.44 5.68
C VAL A 13 -2.79 8.99 6.16
N PHE A 14 -2.37 8.06 5.29
CA PHE A 14 -2.28 6.65 5.65
C PHE A 14 -1.17 6.36 6.64
N ALA A 15 -0.04 7.09 6.63
CA ALA A 15 1.01 6.89 7.62
C ALA A 15 0.51 7.09 9.07
N HIS A 16 -0.51 7.93 9.28
CA HIS A 16 -1.14 8.20 10.57
C HIS A 16 -2.45 7.43 10.83
N ALA A 17 -2.91 6.60 9.90
CA ALA A 17 -4.18 5.89 10.05
C ALA A 17 -4.07 4.69 11.01
N ALA A 18 -5.17 4.41 11.72
CA ALA A 18 -5.20 3.35 12.73
C ALA A 18 -5.05 1.95 12.09
N PRO A 19 -4.30 1.01 12.73
CA PRO A 19 -4.07 -0.35 12.23
C PRO A 19 -5.34 -1.13 11.85
N LYS A 20 -6.45 -0.84 12.54
CA LYS A 20 -7.76 -1.46 12.30
C LYS A 20 -8.30 -1.21 10.88
N ALA A 21 -8.04 -0.03 10.30
CA ALA A 21 -8.46 0.28 8.94
C ALA A 21 -7.70 -0.59 7.91
N PHE A 22 -6.41 -0.83 8.14
CA PHE A 22 -5.59 -1.67 7.26
C PHE A 22 -6.00 -3.14 7.27
N ASN A 23 -6.39 -3.67 8.42
CA ASN A 23 -6.87 -5.05 8.49
C ASN A 23 -8.13 -5.26 7.62
N ARG A 24 -9.03 -4.27 7.57
CA ARG A 24 -10.21 -4.33 6.70
C ARG A 24 -9.82 -4.30 5.22
N LEU A 25 -8.85 -3.45 4.84
CA LEU A 25 -8.35 -3.38 3.47
C LEU A 25 -7.67 -4.70 3.04
N GLN A 26 -6.91 -5.34 3.92
CA GLN A 26 -6.31 -6.65 3.64
C GLN A 26 -7.34 -7.75 3.42
N ILE A 27 -8.47 -7.73 4.14
CA ILE A 27 -9.57 -8.69 3.93
C ILE A 27 -10.16 -8.51 2.53
N ILE A 28 -10.40 -7.27 2.12
CA ILE A 28 -10.92 -6.94 0.78
C ILE A 28 -9.93 -7.40 -0.30
N GLU A 29 -8.64 -7.11 -0.12
CA GLU A 29 -7.58 -7.54 -1.04
C GLU A 29 -7.52 -9.06 -1.18
N ASN A 30 -7.56 -9.79 -0.06
CA ASN A 30 -7.53 -11.25 -0.06
C ASN A 30 -8.75 -11.84 -0.80
N LYS A 31 -9.93 -11.24 -0.64
CA LYS A 31 -11.15 -11.66 -1.35
C LYS A 31 -11.03 -11.39 -2.85
N PHE A 32 -10.68 -10.15 -3.22
CA PHE A 32 -10.50 -9.75 -4.61
C PHE A 32 -9.52 -10.69 -5.34
N ARG A 33 -8.42 -11.04 -4.69
CA ARG A 33 -7.43 -11.93 -5.28
C ARG A 33 -7.92 -13.36 -5.46
N ARG A 34 -8.65 -13.89 -4.48
CA ARG A 34 -9.27 -15.22 -4.59
C ARG A 34 -10.23 -15.25 -5.78
N ASP A 35 -11.07 -14.23 -5.91
CA ASP A 35 -12.01 -14.10 -7.02
C ASP A 35 -11.26 -13.99 -8.37
N ALA A 36 -10.19 -13.18 -8.44
CA ALA A 36 -9.40 -13.01 -9.65
C ALA A 36 -8.69 -14.29 -10.13
N LYS A 37 -8.29 -15.17 -9.21
CA LYS A 37 -7.69 -16.48 -9.52
C LYS A 37 -8.70 -17.63 -9.53
N ASN A 38 -9.98 -17.33 -9.31
CA ASN A 38 -11.04 -18.32 -9.08
C ASN A 38 -10.59 -19.43 -8.11
N ALA A 39 -9.86 -19.04 -7.05
CA ALA A 39 -9.20 -19.97 -6.17
C ALA A 39 -10.19 -20.57 -5.17
N HIS A 40 -10.11 -21.89 -4.96
CA HIS A 40 -10.91 -22.56 -3.95
C HIS A 40 -10.56 -22.07 -2.54
N TRP A 41 -11.53 -22.08 -1.62
CA TRP A 41 -11.38 -21.54 -0.25
C TRP A 41 -10.23 -22.18 0.54
N CYS A 42 -9.90 -23.44 0.23
CA CYS A 42 -8.82 -24.22 0.84
C CYS A 42 -7.43 -23.70 0.47
N PHE A 43 -7.32 -22.91 -0.61
CA PHE A 43 -6.04 -22.39 -1.05
C PHE A 43 -5.56 -21.29 -0.08
N ARG A 44 -4.35 -21.48 0.45
CA ARG A 44 -3.78 -20.55 1.44
C ARG A 44 -3.53 -19.19 0.78
N ASN A 45 -3.87 -18.12 1.50
CA ASN A 45 -3.64 -16.75 1.00
C ASN A 45 -2.16 -16.51 0.68
N SER A 46 -1.23 -17.08 1.47
CA SER A 46 0.22 -16.94 1.21
C SER A 46 0.64 -17.46 -0.15
N VAL A 47 0.03 -18.54 -0.65
CA VAL A 47 0.33 -19.08 -1.98
C VAL A 47 -0.24 -18.15 -3.05
N LEU A 48 -1.44 -17.60 -2.86
CA LEU A 48 -1.98 -16.57 -3.76
C LEU A 48 -1.14 -15.28 -3.75
N HIS A 49 -0.55 -14.88 -2.61
CA HIS A 49 0.37 -13.74 -2.54
C HIS A 49 1.62 -14.00 -3.38
N ARG A 50 2.16 -15.22 -3.38
CA ARG A 50 3.32 -15.60 -4.19
C ARG A 50 2.98 -15.68 -5.69
N ASP A 51 1.86 -16.31 -6.04
CA ASP A 51 1.49 -16.55 -7.45
C ASP A 51 1.08 -15.29 -8.20
N LEU A 52 0.62 -14.25 -7.49
CA LEU A 52 0.26 -12.97 -8.09
C LEU A 52 1.47 -12.03 -8.21
N GLU A 53 2.56 -12.27 -7.48
CA GLU A 53 3.72 -11.36 -7.32
C GLU A 53 3.37 -9.91 -6.90
N PHE A 54 2.10 -9.63 -6.56
CA PHE A 54 1.66 -8.29 -6.18
C PHE A 54 2.03 -8.01 -4.70
N PRO A 55 2.57 -6.82 -4.40
CA PRO A 55 2.81 -6.42 -3.03
C PRO A 55 1.47 -6.28 -2.29
N THR A 56 1.40 -6.87 -1.10
CA THR A 56 0.24 -6.71 -0.20
C THR A 56 0.01 -5.24 0.13
N ILE A 57 -1.23 -4.81 0.34
CA ILE A 57 -1.57 -3.45 0.77
C ILE A 57 -0.75 -3.02 1.99
N ALA A 58 -0.52 -3.93 2.94
CA ALA A 58 0.30 -3.67 4.12
C ALA A 58 1.74 -3.28 3.78
N LYS A 59 2.36 -4.00 2.83
CA LYS A 59 3.73 -3.73 2.37
C LYS A 59 3.76 -2.44 1.59
N PHE A 60 2.81 -2.27 0.66
CA PHE A 60 2.67 -1.05 -0.11
C PHE A 60 2.51 0.18 0.79
N MET A 61 1.65 0.13 1.81
CA MET A 61 1.42 1.25 2.73
C MET A 61 2.58 1.51 3.69
N LYS A 62 3.46 0.55 3.94
CA LYS A 62 4.71 0.79 4.69
C LYS A 62 5.80 1.40 3.81
N ASP A 63 5.89 0.95 2.56
CA ASP A 63 6.96 1.34 1.64
C ASP A 63 6.67 2.67 0.94
N THR A 64 5.39 3.01 0.74
CA THR A 64 4.98 4.23 0.01
C THR A 64 5.30 5.52 0.78
N PRO A 65 4.97 5.66 2.09
CA PRO A 65 5.33 6.86 2.84
C PRO A 65 6.84 7.05 2.89
N LYS A 66 7.60 5.97 3.13
CA LYS A 66 9.07 6.03 3.14
C LYS A 66 9.62 6.59 1.83
N ARG A 67 9.24 6.01 0.70
CA ARG A 67 9.65 6.52 -0.63
C ARG A 67 9.22 7.97 -0.85
N PHE A 68 8.04 8.36 -0.36
CA PHE A 68 7.58 9.73 -0.48
C PHE A 68 8.46 10.70 0.33
N PHE A 69 8.78 10.36 1.58
CA PHE A 69 9.69 11.15 2.41
C PHE A 69 11.11 11.16 1.84
N ASP A 70 11.66 10.02 1.41
CA ASP A 70 12.99 9.93 0.79
C ASP A 70 13.11 10.86 -0.44
N ILE A 71 12.08 10.88 -1.31
CA ILE A 71 12.04 11.76 -2.48
C ILE A 71 11.94 13.23 -2.05
N THR A 72 11.14 13.53 -1.03
CA THR A 72 10.91 14.90 -0.59
C THR A 72 12.14 15.48 0.13
N GLU A 73 12.84 14.66 0.93
CA GLU A 73 14.11 15.04 1.57
C GLU A 73 15.23 15.28 0.54
N SER A 74 15.29 14.49 -0.53
CA SER A 74 16.27 14.66 -1.62
C SER A 74 15.93 15.76 -2.63
N HIS A 75 14.80 16.46 -2.45
CA HIS A 75 14.30 17.41 -3.45
C HIS A 75 15.12 18.71 -3.46
N PRO A 76 15.47 19.29 -4.64
CA PRO A 76 16.23 20.54 -4.72
C PRO A 76 15.49 21.79 -4.19
N ASN A 77 14.24 21.65 -3.72
CA ASN A 77 13.41 22.76 -3.25
C ASN A 77 13.36 22.73 -1.73
N ALA A 78 14.03 23.69 -1.08
CA ALA A 78 14.16 23.77 0.38
C ALA A 78 12.82 23.84 1.12
N LEU A 79 11.76 24.39 0.50
CA LEU A 79 10.42 24.46 1.09
C LEU A 79 9.79 23.07 1.25
N LEU A 80 10.03 22.17 0.28
CA LEU A 80 9.50 20.81 0.33
C LEU A 80 10.27 19.95 1.33
N CYS A 81 11.60 20.09 1.40
CA CYS A 81 12.42 19.42 2.42
C CYS A 81 12.00 19.82 3.84
N SER A 82 11.73 21.11 4.07
CA SER A 82 11.32 21.63 5.39
C SER A 82 9.95 21.13 5.82
N ALA A 83 9.05 20.85 4.88
CA ALA A 83 7.71 20.32 5.15
C ALA A 83 7.68 18.79 5.36
N ALA A 84 8.80 18.11 5.07
CA ALA A 84 8.93 16.67 5.23
C ALA A 84 9.50 16.25 6.61
N SER A 85 10.14 17.18 7.33
CA SER A 85 10.57 17.02 8.74
C SER A 85 9.43 17.23 9.73
#